data_AF-A0A6J5EYF9-F1
#
_entry.id   AF-A0A6J5EYF9-F1
#
_cell.length_a   1.000
_cell.length_b   1.000
_cell.length_c   1.000
_cell.angle_alpha   90.00
_cell.angle_beta   90.00
_cell.angle_gamma   90.00
#
_symmetry.space_group_name_H-M   'P 1'
#
loop_
_entity.id
_entity.type
_entity.pdbx_description
1 polymer ?
#
loop_
_entity_poly.entity_id
_entity_poly.type
_entity_poly.pdbx_seq_one_letter_code
_entity_poly.pdbx_strand_id
1 'polypeptide(L)'
;MAFNHRGFRVTVDVAPDASGTQWHCEASIEGIEERTRQARIEGVDLTFSKLKIDVLMAMSMIEHKAVSSIDEWHTEHLAVDGQSRELH
;
A
#
# COMPACT_ATOMS: atom_id res chain seq x y z
N MET A 1 -7.80 9.73 1.88
CA MET A 1 -7.05 10.32 0.73
C MET A 1 -6.83 9.25 -0.32
N ALA A 2 -6.62 9.58 -1.59
CA ALA A 2 -6.22 8.60 -2.60
C ALA A 2 -5.17 9.15 -3.56
N PHE A 3 -4.26 8.29 -4.03
CA PHE A 3 -3.25 8.61 -5.03
C PHE A 3 -2.97 7.40 -5.92
N ASN A 4 -2.30 7.64 -7.06
CA ASN A 4 -1.93 6.55 -7.98
C ASN A 4 -0.41 6.33 -7.96
N HIS A 5 0.03 5.07 -8.02
CA HIS A 5 1.44 4.67 -8.08
C HIS A 5 1.61 3.41 -8.92
N ARG A 6 2.47 3.43 -9.94
CA ARG A 6 2.80 2.27 -10.81
C ARG A 6 1.61 1.48 -11.36
N GLY A 7 0.53 2.16 -11.73
CA GLY A 7 -0.69 1.51 -12.24
C GLY A 7 -1.62 0.95 -11.16
N PHE A 8 -1.36 1.25 -9.90
CA PHE A 8 -2.25 1.01 -8.77
C PHE A 8 -2.84 2.32 -8.26
N ARG A 9 -4.05 2.26 -7.71
CA ARG A 9 -4.65 3.28 -6.87
C ARG A 9 -4.51 2.85 -5.42
N VAL A 10 -3.96 3.74 -4.60
CA VAL A 10 -3.88 3.59 -3.16
C VAL A 10 -4.92 4.51 -2.54
N THR A 11 -5.80 3.95 -1.72
CA THR A 11 -6.76 4.72 -0.92
C THR A 11 -6.40 4.56 0.54
N VAL A 12 -6.10 5.67 1.20
CA VAL A 12 -5.69 5.73 2.60
C VAL A 12 -6.84 6.29 3.44
N ASP A 13 -7.19 5.58 4.50
CA ASP A 13 -8.06 6.04 5.57
C ASP A 13 -7.30 6.07 6.90
N VAL A 14 -7.49 7.15 7.66
CA VAL A 14 -6.91 7.26 9.00
C VAL A 14 -8.00 7.80 9.92
N ALA A 15 -8.39 6.97 10.88
CA ALA A 15 -9.44 7.28 11.83
C ALA A 15 -8.95 7.04 13.26
N PRO A 16 -9.49 7.77 14.26
CA PRO A 16 -9.32 7.35 15.63
C PRO A 16 -10.02 6.00 15.86
N ASP A 17 -9.43 5.15 16.70
CA ASP A 17 -10.08 3.94 17.16
C ASP A 17 -11.28 4.26 18.07
N ALA A 18 -12.09 3.26 18.40
CA ALA A 18 -13.29 3.43 19.23
C ALA A 18 -12.99 4.02 20.62
N SER A 19 -11.79 3.79 21.17
CA SER A 19 -11.37 4.36 22.45
C SER A 19 -10.80 5.78 22.33
N GLY A 20 -10.52 6.24 21.11
CA GLY A 20 -9.90 7.53 20.82
C GLY A 20 -8.43 7.63 21.23
N THR A 21 -7.77 6.52 21.57
CA THR A 21 -6.40 6.47 22.06
C THR A 21 -5.38 6.08 20.98
N GLN A 22 -5.86 5.50 19.88
CA GLN A 22 -5.07 5.03 18.76
C GLN A 22 -5.57 5.64 17.44
N TRP A 23 -4.65 5.74 16.49
CA TRP A 23 -4.94 5.91 15.08
C TRP A 23 -5.03 4.54 14.46
N HIS A 24 -6.16 4.21 13.87
CA HIS A 24 -6.32 3.09 12.94
C HIS A 24 -6.09 3.64 11.53
N CYS A 25 -5.11 3.05 10.84
CA CYS A 25 -4.66 3.50 9.52
C CYS A 25 -4.78 2.33 8.55
N GLU A 26 -5.56 2.52 7.51
CA GLU A 26 -5.79 1.53 6.47
C GLU A 26 -5.36 2.09 5.12
N ALA A 27 -4.74 1.25 4.30
CA ALA A 27 -4.52 1.54 2.88
C ALA A 27 -4.98 0.37 2.02
N SER A 28 -5.98 0.61 1.17
CA SER A 28 -6.36 -0.32 0.11
C SER A 28 -5.56 -0.05 -1.16
N ILE A 29 -5.19 -1.13 -1.86
CA ILE A 29 -4.37 -1.08 -3.08
C ILE A 29 -5.16 -1.79 -4.19
N GLU A 30 -5.52 -1.05 -5.23
CA GLU A 30 -6.34 -1.54 -6.33
C GLU A 30 -5.63 -1.33 -7.67
N GLY A 31 -5.53 -2.39 -8.49
CA GLY A 31 -4.98 -2.28 -9.84
C GLY A 31 -5.92 -1.54 -10.78
N ILE A 32 -5.45 -0.44 -11.38
CA ILE A 32 -6.25 0.41 -12.28
C ILE A 32 -5.89 0.25 -13.76
N GLU A 33 -4.81 -0.46 -14.08
CA GLU A 33 -4.36 -0.76 -15.45
C GLU A 33 -4.55 -2.24 -15.77
N GLU A 34 -4.55 -2.61 -17.05
CA GLU A 34 -4.78 -4.01 -17.46
C GLU A 34 -3.77 -4.99 -16.82
N ARG A 35 -2.49 -4.61 -16.75
CA ARG A 35 -1.42 -5.43 -16.15
C ARG A 35 -1.53 -5.56 -14.62
N THR A 36 -2.12 -4.58 -13.95
CA THR A 36 -2.21 -4.52 -12.48
C THR A 36 -3.58 -4.93 -11.96
N ARG A 37 -4.62 -4.93 -12.80
CA ARG A 37 -6.01 -5.24 -12.39
C ARG A 37 -6.17 -6.63 -11.79
N GLN A 38 -5.32 -7.58 -12.19
CA GLN A 38 -5.30 -8.95 -11.64
C GLN A 38 -4.33 -9.11 -10.47
N ALA A 39 -3.51 -8.11 -10.18
CA ALA A 39 -2.56 -8.16 -9.09
C ALA A 39 -3.31 -8.17 -7.75
N ARG A 40 -2.90 -9.08 -6.87
CA ARG A 40 -3.41 -9.18 -5.50
C ARG A 40 -2.32 -8.74 -4.56
N ILE A 41 -2.34 -7.45 -4.21
CA ILE A 41 -1.51 -6.87 -3.16
C ILE A 41 -2.42 -6.71 -1.96
N GLU A 42 -2.04 -7.29 -0.82
CA GLU A 42 -2.81 -7.10 0.41
C GLU A 42 -2.78 -5.63 0.82
N GLY A 43 -3.94 -5.14 1.28
CA GLY A 43 -4.02 -3.82 1.89
C GLY A 43 -3.17 -3.75 3.14
N VAL A 44 -2.76 -2.54 3.51
CA VAL A 44 -1.97 -2.31 4.71
C VAL A 44 -2.91 -1.87 5.84
N ASP A 45 -2.83 -2.54 6.98
CA ASP A 45 -3.51 -2.15 8.22
C ASP A 45 -2.48 -1.94 9.32
N LEU A 46 -2.46 -0.73 9.91
CA LEU A 46 -1.56 -0.37 11.00
C LEU A 46 -2.32 0.39 12.08
N THR A 47 -1.92 0.16 13.32
CA THR A 47 -2.45 0.89 14.48
C THR A 47 -1.31 1.60 15.23
N PHE A 48 -1.47 2.89 15.48
CA PHE A 48 -0.49 3.71 16.19
C PHE A 48 -1.09 4.36 17.44
N SER A 49 -0.31 4.50 18.51
CA SER A 49 -0.76 5.28 19.67
C SER A 49 -0.72 6.78 19.36
N LYS A 50 -1.81 7.49 19.64
CA LYS A 50 -1.91 8.95 19.46
C LYS A 50 -0.95 9.73 20.37
N LEU A 51 -0.50 9.12 21.46
CA LEU A 51 0.49 9.69 22.38
C LEU A 51 1.91 9.69 21.79
N LYS A 52 2.16 8.86 20.78
CA LYS A 52 3.50 8.66 20.21
C LYS A 52 3.63 9.26 18.82
N ILE A 53 2.53 9.33 18.07
CA ILE A 53 2.53 9.66 16.65
C ILE A 53 1.35 10.60 16.35
N ASP A 54 1.64 11.73 15.71
CA ASP A 54 0.61 12.62 15.17
C ASP A 54 -0.01 12.07 13.88
N VAL A 55 -1.16 12.60 13.50
CA VAL A 55 -1.93 12.11 12.35
C VAL A 55 -1.19 12.22 11.01
N LEU A 56 -0.34 13.24 10.82
CA LEU A 56 0.41 13.42 9.57
C LEU A 56 1.51 12.37 9.45
N MET A 57 2.20 12.07 10.57
CA MET A 57 3.16 10.97 10.61
C MET A 57 2.48 9.61 10.37
N ALA A 58 1.31 9.37 10.98
CA ALA A 58 0.55 8.13 10.75
C ALA A 58 0.16 7.96 9.27
N MET A 59 -0.34 9.02 8.63
CA MET A 59 -0.61 9.05 7.18
C MET A 59 0.65 8.79 6.34
N SER A 60 1.76 9.45 6.65
CA SER A 60 3.01 9.26 5.90
C SER A 60 3.54 7.82 6.01
N MET A 61 3.44 7.20 7.18
CA MET A 61 3.88 5.81 7.39
C MET A 61 3.04 4.81 6.60
N ILE A 62 1.71 4.96 6.59
CA ILE A 62 0.83 4.05 5.85
C ILE A 62 1.00 4.22 4.33
N GLU A 63 1.18 5.46 3.85
CA GLU A 63 1.50 5.75 2.45
C GLU A 63 2.81 5.08 2.02
N HIS A 64 3.87 5.26 2.80
CA HIS A 64 5.17 4.66 2.51
C HIS A 64 5.11 3.13 2.51
N LYS A 65 4.34 2.54 3.44
CA LYS A 65 4.17 1.09 3.50
C LYS A 65 3.42 0.56 2.27
N ALA A 66 2.35 1.23 1.84
CA ALA A 66 1.61 0.87 0.63
C ALA A 66 2.47 0.97 -0.63
N VAL A 67 3.25 2.05 -0.77
CA VAL A 67 4.21 2.22 -1.87
C VAL A 67 5.26 1.11 -1.86
N SER A 68 5.80 0.78 -0.68
CA SER A 68 6.79 -0.29 -0.54
C SER A 68 6.22 -1.65 -0.97
N SER A 69 4.98 -1.96 -0.60
CA SER A 69 4.30 -3.20 -1.03
C SER A 69 4.08 -3.26 -2.55
N ILE A 70 3.75 -2.13 -3.19
CA ILE A 70 3.64 -2.04 -4.65
C ILE A 70 5.02 -2.23 -5.32
N ASP A 71 6.05 -1.61 -4.78
CA ASP A 71 7.40 -1.68 -5.33
C ASP A 71 8.00 -3.10 -5.19
N GLU A 72 7.73 -3.78 -4.08
CA GLU A 72 8.08 -5.18 -3.86
C GLU A 72 7.41 -6.09 -4.88
N TRP A 73 6.08 -6.01 -5.00
CA TRP A 73 5.31 -6.77 -5.99
C TRP A 73 5.82 -6.55 -7.42
N HIS A 74 6.09 -5.29 -7.76
CA HIS A 74 6.57 -4.91 -9.08
C HIS A 74 7.99 -5.45 -9.35
N THR A 75 8.84 -5.50 -8.33
CA THR A 75 10.19 -6.07 -8.45
C THR A 75 10.13 -7.58 -8.67
N GLU A 76 9.27 -8.28 -7.93
CA GLU A 76 9.04 -9.72 -8.09
C GLU A 76 8.46 -10.05 -9.48
N HIS A 77 7.48 -9.28 -9.97
CA HIS A 77 6.87 -9.53 -11.27
C HIS A 77 7.79 -9.18 -12.45
N LEU A 78 8.62 -8.14 -12.35
CA LEU A 78 9.65 -7.88 -13.36
C LEU A 78 10.71 -8.98 -13.42
N ALA A 79 11.04 -9.62 -12.29
CA ALA A 79 11.97 -10.74 -12.26
C ALA A 79 11.39 -11.98 -12.98
N VAL A 80 10.08 -12.19 -12.89
CA VAL A 80 9.37 -13.30 -13.56
C VAL A 80 9.26 -13.08 -15.09
N ASP A 81 9.00 -11.84 -15.54
CA ASP A 81 8.99 -11.51 -16.97
C ASP A 81 10.38 -11.63 -17.62
N GLY A 82 11.45 -11.43 -16.85
CA GLY A 82 12.83 -11.64 -17.29
C GLY A 82 13.17 -13.12 -17.51
N GLN A 83 12.76 -14.01 -16.60
CA GLN A 83 13.05 -15.46 -16.69
C GLN A 83 12.29 -16.16 -17.83
N SER A 84 11.11 -15.68 -18.22
CA SER A 84 10.36 -16.25 -19.35
C SER A 84 11.03 -15.99 -20.71
N ARG A 85 11.99 -15.06 -20.80
CA ARG A 85 12.74 -14.75 -22.03
C ARG A 85 14.03 -15.55 -22.22
N GLU A 86 14.52 -16.25 -21.20
CA GLU A 86 15.79 -17.00 -21.27
C GLU A 86 15.61 -18.50 -21.52
N LEU A 87 14.36 -18.97 -21.70
CA LEU A 87 14.03 -20.39 -21.96
C LEU A 87 13.59 -20.68 -23.40
N HIS A 88 13.85 -19.77 -24.36
CA HIS A 88 13.48 -19.97 -25.77
C HIS A 88 14.64 -19.70 -26.74
#